data_AF-A0A8K1Y981-F1
#
_entry.id   AF-A0A8K1Y981-F1
#
_cell.length_a   1.000
_cell.length_b   1.000
_cell.length_c   1.000
_cell.angle_alpha   90.00
_cell.angle_beta   90.00
_cell.angle_gamma   90.00
#
_symmetry.space_group_name_H-M   'P 1'
#
loop_
_entity.id
_entity.type
_entity.pdbx_description
1 polymer ?
#
loop_
_entity_poly.entity_id
_entity_poly.type
_entity_poly.pdbx_seq_one_letter_code
_entity_poly.pdbx_strand_id
1 'polypeptide(L)'
;MKKIKQNNNVLFFYDDSKKWLMKVSRKQQFHTHVGIIDHKKVIGKEYGSAIKTNKGKIIYLLEPTVYDYVMKSQRSTQIVYPKDLGYIAARTGLQSGHTIVEIGTGSGFAYHFSCQYSKTSWSCVYI
;
A
#
# COMPACT_ATOMS: atom_id res chain seq x y z
N MET A 1 13.53 9.82 -9.87
CA MET A 1 12.61 9.12 -8.94
C MET A 1 11.89 8.00 -9.70
N LYS A 2 11.23 7.07 -9.01
CA LYS A 2 10.55 5.92 -9.67
C LYS A 2 9.32 6.42 -10.45
N LYS A 3 9.18 6.02 -11.72
CA LYS A 3 8.03 6.38 -12.57
C LYS A 3 6.85 5.43 -12.35
N ILE A 4 5.65 5.98 -12.33
CA ILE A 4 4.39 5.25 -12.18
C ILE A 4 4.02 4.62 -13.53
N LYS A 5 3.91 3.29 -13.57
CA LYS A 5 3.41 2.54 -14.73
C LYS A 5 1.99 2.07 -14.47
N GLN A 6 1.38 1.51 -15.51
CA GLN A 6 0.09 0.84 -15.37
C GLN A 6 0.20 -0.32 -14.39
N ASN A 7 -0.87 -0.57 -13.63
CA ASN A 7 -0.97 -1.65 -12.64
C ASN A 7 -0.13 -1.43 -11.36
N ASN A 8 0.57 -0.30 -11.23
CA ASN A 8 1.22 0.06 -9.96
C ASN A 8 0.21 0.55 -8.94
N ASN A 9 0.49 0.27 -7.67
CA ASN A 9 -0.23 0.87 -6.54
C ASN A 9 0.34 2.25 -6.26
N VAL A 10 -0.54 3.22 -6.08
CA VAL A 10 -0.20 4.61 -5.77
C VAL A 10 -1.07 5.06 -4.60
N LEU A 11 -0.44 5.77 -3.67
CA LEU A 11 -1.14 6.43 -2.58
C LEU A 11 -1.46 7.86 -3.01
N PHE A 12 -2.74 8.13 -3.23
CA PHE A 12 -3.24 9.47 -3.48
C PHE A 12 -3.40 10.20 -2.15
N PHE A 13 -2.49 11.11 -1.85
CA PHE A 13 -2.46 11.89 -0.63
C PHE A 13 -3.02 13.28 -0.87
N TYR A 14 -4.15 13.61 -0.23
CA TYR A 14 -4.68 14.98 -0.23
C TYR A 14 -4.39 15.68 1.10
N ASP A 15 -4.72 15.00 2.19
CA ASP A 15 -4.59 15.47 3.57
C ASP A 15 -4.44 14.25 4.49
N ASP A 16 -4.11 14.45 5.76
CA ASP A 16 -3.92 13.34 6.70
C ASP A 16 -5.16 12.49 6.91
N SER A 17 -6.33 13.11 6.84
CA SER A 17 -7.62 12.42 6.87
C SER A 17 -7.95 11.64 5.59
N LYS A 18 -7.39 12.08 4.45
CA LYS A 18 -7.85 11.70 3.10
C LYS A 18 -6.70 11.19 2.25
N LYS A 19 -6.51 9.89 2.37
CA LYS A 19 -5.54 9.09 1.61
C LYS A 19 -6.25 7.91 0.97
N TRP A 20 -6.00 7.67 -0.31
CA TRP A 20 -6.57 6.55 -1.05
C TRP A 20 -5.46 5.70 -1.65
N LEU A 21 -5.45 4.42 -1.32
CA LEU A 21 -4.56 3.45 -1.94
C LEU A 21 -5.29 2.83 -3.13
N MET A 22 -4.75 3.02 -4.33
CA MET A 22 -5.40 2.52 -5.54
C MET A 22 -4.40 1.99 -6.56
N LYS A 23 -4.86 1.02 -7.33
CA LYS A 23 -4.15 0.50 -8.49
C LYS A 23 -4.45 1.37 -9.70
N VAL A 24 -3.40 1.88 -10.36
CA VAL A 24 -3.56 2.81 -11.48
C VAL A 24 -3.83 2.05 -12.79
N SER A 25 -4.86 2.47 -13.52
CA SER A 25 -5.28 1.88 -14.79
C SER A 25 -5.68 2.97 -15.78
N ARG A 26 -5.25 2.85 -17.06
CA ARG A 26 -5.44 3.88 -18.11
C ARG A 26 -6.91 4.23 -18.41
N LYS A 27 -7.84 3.32 -18.13
CA LYS A 27 -9.27 3.49 -18.45
C LYS A 27 -10.10 3.96 -17.25
N GLN A 28 -9.48 4.15 -16.09
CA GLN A 28 -10.22 4.38 -14.85
C GLN A 28 -10.14 5.84 -14.42
N GLN A 29 -11.28 6.38 -14.00
CA GLN A 29 -11.37 7.65 -13.29
C GLN A 29 -11.91 7.36 -11.90
N PHE A 30 -11.37 8.05 -10.89
CA PHE A 30 -11.81 7.89 -9.51
C PHE A 30 -12.50 9.16 -9.04
N HIS A 31 -13.77 9.00 -8.65
CA HIS A 31 -14.62 10.10 -8.20
C HIS A 31 -14.49 10.25 -6.69
N THR A 32 -14.06 11.41 -6.24
CA THR A 32 -14.00 11.76 -4.81
C THR A 32 -14.75 13.06 -4.55
N HIS A 33 -15.05 13.32 -3.29
CA HIS A 33 -15.61 14.60 -2.87
C HIS A 33 -14.68 15.80 -3.23
N VAL A 34 -13.36 15.56 -3.29
CA VAL A 34 -12.31 16.52 -3.67
C VAL A 34 -12.21 16.73 -5.20
N GLY A 35 -12.95 15.94 -5.98
CA GLY A 35 -13.01 16.00 -7.43
C GLY A 35 -12.63 14.66 -8.09
N ILE A 36 -12.50 14.69 -9.41
CA ILE A 36 -12.17 13.51 -10.20
C ILE A 36 -10.65 13.39 -10.34
N ILE A 37 -10.14 12.20 -10.05
CA ILE A 37 -8.76 11.79 -10.24
C ILE A 37 -8.68 10.97 -11.53
N ASP A 38 -8.04 11.54 -12.55
CA ASP A 38 -7.85 10.86 -13.84
C ASP A 38 -6.53 10.08 -13.83
N HIS A 39 -6.63 8.74 -13.85
CA HIS A 39 -5.47 7.86 -13.82
C HIS A 39 -4.58 8.01 -15.06
N LYS A 40 -5.11 8.50 -16.19
CA LYS A 40 -4.29 8.76 -17.39
C LYS A 40 -3.22 9.82 -17.12
N LYS A 41 -3.52 10.81 -16.27
CA LYS A 41 -2.60 11.91 -15.90
C LYS A 41 -1.56 11.48 -14.86
N VAL A 42 -1.76 10.32 -14.24
CA VAL A 42 -0.88 9.75 -13.20
C VAL A 42 0.19 8.88 -13.82
N ILE A 43 -0.16 8.10 -14.85
CA ILE A 43 0.78 7.21 -15.53
C ILE A 43 1.86 8.04 -16.23
N GLY A 44 3.12 7.68 -16.01
CA GLY A 44 4.28 8.37 -16.56
C GLY A 44 4.83 9.47 -15.65
N LYS A 45 4.09 9.90 -14.62
CA LYS A 45 4.62 10.78 -13.57
C LYS A 45 5.52 10.02 -12.61
N GLU A 46 6.37 10.75 -11.91
CA GLU A 46 7.19 10.20 -10.83
C GLU A 46 6.42 10.16 -9.51
N TYR A 47 6.70 9.15 -8.69
CA TYR A 47 6.29 9.18 -7.29
C TYR A 47 6.86 10.43 -6.59
N GLY A 48 6.06 11.07 -5.75
CA GLY A 48 6.31 12.37 -5.13
C GLY A 48 5.70 13.56 -5.90
N SER A 49 5.32 13.37 -7.16
CA SER A 49 4.69 14.44 -7.94
C SER A 49 3.25 14.71 -7.53
N ALA A 50 2.73 15.88 -7.92
CA ALA A 50 1.35 16.27 -7.66
C ALA A 50 0.49 16.30 -8.94
N ILE A 51 -0.81 16.12 -8.76
CA ILE A 51 -1.85 16.29 -9.78
C ILE A 51 -2.92 17.25 -9.26
N LYS A 52 -3.59 17.94 -10.19
CA LYS A 52 -4.71 18.81 -9.89
C LYS A 52 -6.02 18.12 -10.28
N THR A 53 -6.98 18.04 -9.37
CA THR A 53 -8.32 17.52 -9.66
C THR A 53 -9.12 18.51 -10.49
N ASN A 54 -10.26 18.08 -11.05
CA ASN A 54 -11.18 18.98 -11.77
C ASN A 54 -11.68 20.15 -10.92
N LYS A 55 -11.78 20.00 -9.58
CA LYS A 55 -12.15 21.07 -8.63
C LYS A 55 -10.96 21.95 -8.21
N GLY A 56 -9.82 21.82 -8.88
CA GLY A 56 -8.62 22.62 -8.63
C GLY A 56 -7.80 22.25 -7.40
N LYS A 57 -8.12 21.13 -6.73
CA LYS A 57 -7.41 20.66 -5.53
C LYS A 57 -6.17 19.85 -5.89
N ILE A 58 -5.12 19.97 -5.08
CA ILE A 58 -3.83 19.32 -5.32
C ILE A 58 -3.77 18.00 -4.57
N ILE A 59 -3.38 16.92 -5.25
CA ILE A 59 -3.19 15.59 -4.68
C ILE A 59 -1.78 15.12 -5.01
N TYR A 60 -1.06 14.63 -4.01
CA TYR A 60 0.28 14.07 -4.13
C TYR A 60 0.22 12.56 -4.42
N LEU A 61 1.13 12.10 -5.26
CA LEU A 61 1.24 10.71 -5.71
C LEU A 61 2.39 10.03 -4.98
N LEU A 62 2.12 9.40 -3.85
CA LEU A 62 3.16 8.80 -3.00
C LEU A 62 3.32 7.31 -3.25
N GLU A 63 4.52 6.79 -2.99
CA GLU A 63 4.76 5.36 -2.98
C GLU A 63 4.12 4.78 -1.70
N PRO A 64 3.22 3.79 -1.81
CA PRO A 64 2.58 3.21 -0.63
C PRO A 64 3.59 2.51 0.27
N THR A 65 3.49 2.77 1.57
CA THR A 65 4.23 2.03 2.60
C THR A 65 3.45 0.77 3.01
N VAL A 66 4.10 -0.14 3.73
CA VAL A 66 3.39 -1.30 4.32
C VAL A 66 2.27 -0.86 5.26
N TYR A 67 2.46 0.25 5.99
CA TYR A 67 1.40 0.83 6.81
C TYR A 67 0.15 1.17 5.97
N ASP A 68 0.35 1.78 4.79
CA ASP A 68 -0.75 2.12 3.89
C ASP A 68 -1.49 0.88 3.39
N TYR A 69 -0.76 -0.18 3.04
CA TYR A 69 -1.38 -1.46 2.67
C TYR A 69 -2.21 -2.05 3.81
N VAL A 70 -1.69 -2.06 5.04
CA VAL A 70 -2.40 -2.58 6.22
C VAL A 70 -3.65 -1.76 6.55
N MET A 71 -3.58 -0.44 6.39
CA MET A 71 -4.66 0.46 6.79
C MET A 71 -5.71 0.72 5.70
N LYS A 72 -5.36 0.58 4.41
CA LYS A 72 -6.21 0.98 3.29
C LYS A 72 -6.64 -0.16 2.37
N SER A 73 -6.07 -1.36 2.48
CA SER A 73 -6.56 -2.50 1.71
C SER A 73 -7.91 -2.97 2.23
N GLN A 74 -8.69 -3.59 1.34
CA GLN A 74 -9.98 -4.17 1.71
C GLN A 74 -9.78 -5.29 2.73
N ARG A 75 -10.58 -5.25 3.81
CA ARG A 75 -10.52 -6.22 4.90
C ARG A 75 -11.66 -7.22 4.75
N SER A 76 -11.32 -8.50 4.74
CA SER A 76 -12.28 -9.61 4.81
C SER A 76 -12.36 -10.22 6.21
N THR A 77 -11.32 -10.03 7.03
CA THR A 77 -11.16 -10.63 8.35
C THR A 77 -10.58 -9.62 9.34
N GLN A 78 -10.60 -9.96 10.64
CA GLN A 78 -9.96 -9.17 11.68
C GLN A 78 -8.44 -9.14 11.46
N ILE A 79 -7.83 -7.96 11.67
CA ILE A 79 -6.42 -7.72 11.33
C ILE A 79 -5.59 -7.45 12.57
N VAL A 80 -4.29 -7.76 12.48
CA VAL A 80 -3.28 -7.29 13.43
C VAL A 80 -2.86 -5.88 13.03
N TYR A 81 -2.97 -4.91 13.95
CA TYR A 81 -2.64 -3.52 13.65
C TYR A 81 -1.12 -3.28 13.65
N PRO A 82 -0.63 -2.24 12.96
CA PRO A 82 0.80 -1.92 12.89
C PRO A 82 1.50 -1.82 14.25
N LYS A 83 0.80 -1.34 15.29
CA LYS A 83 1.34 -1.28 16.66
C LYS A 83 1.70 -2.66 17.22
N ASP A 84 0.87 -3.66 16.94
CA ASP A 84 1.05 -5.02 17.45
C ASP A 84 2.05 -5.78 16.57
N LEU A 85 2.04 -5.54 15.25
CA LEU A 85 3.06 -6.07 14.33
C LEU A 85 4.46 -5.59 14.70
N GLY A 86 4.62 -4.30 15.01
CA GLY A 86 5.90 -3.74 15.46
C GLY A 86 6.37 -4.38 16.77
N TYR A 87 5.45 -4.59 17.72
CA TYR A 87 5.77 -5.27 18.97
C TYR A 87 6.17 -6.74 18.76
N ILE A 88 5.44 -7.49 17.93
CA ILE A 88 5.77 -8.87 17.57
C ILE A 88 7.16 -8.92 16.94
N ALA A 89 7.45 -8.08 15.95
CA ALA A 89 8.74 -8.04 15.27
C ALA A 89 9.90 -7.75 16.23
N ALA A 90 9.73 -6.80 17.14
CA ALA A 90 10.73 -6.46 18.14
C ALA A 90 10.96 -7.61 19.14
N ARG A 91 9.89 -8.28 19.59
CA ARG A 91 9.98 -9.37 20.57
C ARG A 91 10.52 -10.67 19.99
N THR A 92 10.24 -10.96 18.72
CA THR A 92 10.75 -12.17 18.04
C THR A 92 12.17 -11.99 17.48
N GLY A 93 12.71 -10.76 17.50
CA GLY A 93 14.00 -10.46 16.89
C GLY A 93 13.96 -10.62 15.37
N LEU A 94 12.87 -10.20 14.73
CA LEU A 94 12.68 -10.34 13.29
C LEU A 94 13.76 -9.56 12.52
N GLN A 95 14.49 -10.26 11.65
CA GLN A 95 15.59 -9.67 10.86
C GLN A 95 15.54 -10.13 9.40
N SER A 96 16.17 -9.33 8.54
CA SER A 96 16.27 -9.64 7.12
C SER A 96 17.01 -10.96 6.89
N GLY A 97 16.34 -11.88 6.22
CA GLY A 97 16.85 -13.19 5.89
C GLY A 97 16.41 -14.32 6.83
N HIS A 98 15.53 -14.04 7.79
CA HIS A 98 14.87 -15.09 8.55
C HIS A 98 13.85 -15.82 7.70
N THR A 99 13.67 -17.12 7.98
CA THR A 99 12.52 -17.89 7.49
C THR A 99 11.39 -17.73 8.49
N ILE A 100 10.24 -17.26 8.02
CA ILE A 100 9.11 -16.89 8.88
C ILE A 100 7.95 -17.82 8.53
N VAL A 101 7.36 -18.43 9.56
CA VAL A 101 6.16 -19.25 9.42
C VAL A 101 4.99 -18.45 9.98
N GLU A 102 3.97 -18.25 9.17
CA GLU A 102 2.68 -17.67 9.56
C GLU A 102 1.60 -18.70 9.28
N ILE A 103 0.75 -18.96 10.28
CA ILE A 103 -0.38 -19.89 10.16
C ILE A 103 -1.65 -19.08 10.39
N GLY A 104 -2.53 -19.07 9.39
CA GLY A 104 -3.73 -18.23 9.38
C GLY A 104 -3.51 -16.88 8.69
N THR A 105 -3.44 -16.88 7.36
CA THR A 105 -3.17 -15.68 6.54
C THR A 105 -4.19 -14.55 6.76
N GLY A 106 -5.46 -14.89 6.98
CA GLY A 106 -6.54 -13.90 7.10
C GLY A 106 -6.54 -12.93 5.90
N SER A 107 -6.50 -11.62 6.19
CA SER A 107 -6.41 -10.56 5.17
C SER A 107 -4.98 -10.32 4.63
N GLY A 108 -3.99 -11.12 5.06
CA GLY A 108 -2.61 -11.12 4.53
C GLY A 108 -1.73 -9.96 5.04
N PHE A 109 -2.13 -9.27 6.10
CA PHE A 109 -1.41 -8.08 6.59
C PHE A 109 -0.16 -8.40 7.40
N ALA A 110 -0.22 -9.40 8.28
CA ALA A 110 0.95 -9.90 8.98
C ALA A 110 1.95 -10.50 7.98
N TYR A 111 1.45 -11.21 6.97
CA TYR A 111 2.25 -11.69 5.84
C TYR A 111 2.95 -10.55 5.09
N HIS A 112 2.21 -9.54 4.66
CA HIS A 112 2.77 -8.41 3.91
C HIS A 112 3.85 -7.65 4.69
N PHE A 113 3.68 -7.51 6.01
CA PHE A 113 4.69 -6.93 6.89
C PHE A 113 5.93 -7.82 7.00
N SER A 114 5.75 -9.13 7.22
CA SER A 114 6.82 -10.11 7.37
C SER A 114 7.65 -10.30 6.10
N CYS A 115 7.04 -10.15 4.92
CA CYS A 115 7.74 -10.21 3.63
C CYS A 115 8.86 -9.18 3.48
N GLN A 116 8.85 -8.08 4.23
CA GLN A 116 9.97 -7.13 4.24
C GLN A 116 11.26 -7.73 4.80
N TYR A 117 11.17 -8.81 5.58
CA TYR A 117 12.27 -9.42 6.32
C TYR A 117 12.63 -10.83 5.84
N SER A 118 11.89 -11.44 4.90
CA SER A 118 12.18 -12.81 4.44
C SER A 118 13.25 -12.87 3.33
N LYS A 119 14.10 -13.90 3.35
CA LYS A 119 15.16 -14.15 2.34
C LYS A 119 14.64 -14.79 1.04
N THR A 120 13.45 -15.38 1.05
CA THR A 120 13.01 -16.28 -0.01
C THR A 120 11.58 -15.98 -0.41
N SER A 121 11.39 -15.74 -1.71
CA SER A 121 10.09 -15.43 -2.31
C SER A 121 9.06 -16.59 -2.22
N TRP A 122 9.42 -17.78 -1.71
CA TRP A 122 8.61 -19.00 -1.88
C TRP A 122 8.81 -20.07 -0.78
N SER A 123 8.86 -19.70 0.49
CA SER A 123 8.76 -20.71 1.59
C SER A 123 7.83 -20.23 2.69
N CYS A 124 6.66 -19.76 2.30
CA CYS A 124 5.52 -19.67 3.19
C CYS A 124 4.68 -20.92 2.93
N VAL A 125 4.80 -21.92 3.81
CA VAL A 125 4.02 -23.15 3.69
C VAL A 125 2.56 -22.79 3.88
N TYR A 126 1.78 -22.96 2.80
CA TYR A 126 0.33 -23.04 2.85
C TYR A 126 -0.02 -24.36 3.54
N ILE A 127 -0.56 -24.31 4.76
CA ILE A 127 -1.27 -25.45 5.37
C ILE A 127 -2.74 -25.06 5.47
#